data_AF-A0A1F8RQ75-F1
#
_entry.id   AF-A0A1F8RQ75-F1
#
_cell.length_a   1.000
_cell.length_b   1.000
_cell.length_c   1.000
_cell.angle_alpha   90.00
_cell.angle_beta   90.00
_cell.angle_gamma   90.00
#
_symmetry.space_group_name_H-M   'P 1'
#
loop_
_entity.id
_entity.type
_entity.pdbx_description
1 polymer ?
#
loop_
_entity_poly.entity_id
_entity_poly.type
_entity_poly.pdbx_seq_one_letter_code
_entity_poly.pdbx_strand_id
1 'polypeptide(L)' 'MRKDLMDILACPMCKGELELTIDEEEADEVIQGSLVCGKCNERYPIDDGIPNLLPPDLRKQAEAQAG' A
#
# COMPACT_ATOMS: atom_id res chain seq x y z
N MET A 1 5.43 8.07 1.67
CA MET A 1 5.52 7.28 0.41
C MET A 1 5.60 8.22 -0.77
N ARG A 2 6.64 8.12 -1.60
CA ARG A 2 6.82 9.01 -2.73
C ARG A 2 5.96 8.61 -3.93
N LYS A 3 5.31 9.58 -4.54
CA LYS A 3 4.36 9.37 -5.66
C LYS A 3 5.04 8.82 -6.92
N ASP A 4 6.31 9.15 -7.14
CA ASP A 4 7.11 8.65 -8.26
C ASP A 4 7.27 7.11 -8.27
N LEU A 5 7.12 6.45 -7.12
CA LEU A 5 7.14 5.00 -7.04
C LEU A 5 5.94 4.35 -7.74
N MET A 6 4.84 5.07 -7.96
CA MET A 6 3.65 4.53 -8.65
C MET A 6 3.97 4.00 -10.05
N ASP A 7 4.98 4.58 -10.72
CA ASP A 7 5.40 4.17 -12.07
C ASP A 7 6.02 2.77 -12.13
N ILE A 8 6.50 2.25 -10.98
CA ILE A 8 7.20 0.96 -10.89
C ILE A 8 6.49 -0.06 -10.00
N LEU A 9 5.52 0.38 -9.19
CA LEU A 9 4.80 -0.49 -8.27
C LEU A 9 3.71 -1.29 -8.99
N ALA A 10 3.54 -2.54 -8.55
CA ALA A 10 2.48 -3.42 -9.02
C ALA A 10 1.95 -4.26 -7.86
N CYS A 11 0.72 -4.74 -7.98
CA CYS A 11 0.10 -5.58 -6.98
C CYS A 11 0.97 -6.84 -6.73
N PRO A 12 1.39 -7.12 -5.48
CA PRO A 12 2.22 -8.28 -5.17
C PRO A 12 1.53 -9.62 -5.48
N MET A 13 0.19 -9.67 -5.39
CA MET A 13 -0.62 -10.86 -5.59
C MET A 13 -0.82 -11.22 -7.06
N CYS A 14 -1.16 -10.24 -7.90
CA CYS A 14 -1.60 -10.50 -9.28
C CYS A 14 -0.86 -9.70 -10.36
N LYS A 15 0.12 -8.88 -9.95
CA LYS A 15 0.91 -7.98 -10.80
C LYS A 15 0.09 -6.94 -11.58
N GLY A 16 -1.16 -6.71 -11.18
CA GLY A 16 -2.01 -5.67 -11.73
C GLY A 16 -1.60 -4.27 -11.25
N GLU A 17 -2.14 -3.27 -11.93
CA GLU A 17 -1.98 -1.85 -11.59
C GLU A 17 -2.56 -1.54 -10.20
N LEU A 18 -1.96 -0.57 -9.52
CA LEU A 18 -2.36 -0.07 -8.22
C LEU A 18 -2.84 1.37 -8.36
N GLU A 19 -3.99 1.66 -7.75
CA GLU A 19 -4.55 3.01 -7.65
C GLU A 19 -4.23 3.57 -6.26
N LEU A 20 -3.73 4.80 -6.21
CA LEU A 20 -3.40 5.50 -4.97
C LEU A 20 -4.58 6.33 -4.49
N THR A 21 -4.95 6.14 -3.22
CA THR A 21 -5.84 7.03 -2.47
C THR A 21 -5.02 7.72 -1.37
N ILE A 22 -5.13 9.04 -1.29
CA ILE A 22 -4.38 9.88 -0.35
C ILE A 22 -5.34 10.36 0.73
N ASP A 23 -5.05 10.03 1.98
CA ASP A 23 -5.77 10.53 3.15
C ASP A 23 -5.01 11.70 3.80
N GLU A 24 -3.68 11.63 3.85
CA GLU A 24 -2.78 12.68 4.35
C GLU A 24 -1.49 12.73 3.52
N GLU A 25 -1.01 13.94 3.23
CA GLU A 25 0.20 14.19 2.45
C GLU A 25 1.02 15.33 3.04
N GLU A 26 2.33 15.14 3.13
CA GLU A 26 3.29 16.17 3.53
C GLU A 26 4.36 16.35 2.44
N ALA A 27 4.49 17.58 1.95
CA ALA A 27 5.39 17.93 0.85
C ALA A 27 5.15 17.09 -0.43
N ASP A 28 5.94 16.03 -0.63
CA ASP A 28 5.84 15.11 -1.78
C ASP A 28 5.75 13.65 -1.32
N GLU A 29 5.39 13.44 -0.06
CA GLU A 29 5.21 12.13 0.54
C GLU A 29 3.77 11.94 1.05
N VAL A 30 3.13 10.87 0.59
CA VAL A 30 1.88 10.39 1.15
C VAL A 30 2.17 9.80 2.52
N ILE A 31 1.62 10.38 3.59
CA ILE A 31 1.81 9.96 4.98
C ILE A 31 0.76 8.91 5.37
N GLN A 32 -0.50 9.16 5.02
CA GLN A 32 -1.63 8.24 5.22
C GLN A 32 -2.36 8.02 3.89
N GLY A 33 -2.79 6.79 3.64
CA GLY A 33 -3.54 6.46 2.44
C GLY A 33 -3.64 4.97 2.16
N SER A 34 -3.89 4.64 0.91
CA SER A 34 -3.88 3.25 0.46
C SER A 34 -3.58 3.07 -1.01
N LEU A 35 -3.00 1.93 -1.35
CA LEU A 35 -2.91 1.40 -2.70
C LEU A 35 -3.99 0.32 -2.89
N VAL A 36 -4.80 0.43 -3.92
CA VAL A 36 -5.88 -0.54 -4.24
C VAL A 36 -5.62 -1.15 -5.60
N CYS A 37 -5.63 -2.48 -5.69
CA CYS A 37 -5.52 -3.14 -6.98
C CYS A 37 -6.89 -3.26 -7.65
N GLY A 38 -7.11 -2.61 -8.80
CA GLY A 38 -8.36 -2.72 -9.56
C GLY A 38 -8.66 -4.12 -10.14
N LYS A 39 -7.67 -5.03 -10.15
CA LYS A 39 -7.83 -6.40 -10.70
C LYS A 39 -8.24 -7.43 -9.65
N CYS A 40 -7.62 -7.40 -8.46
CA CYS A 40 -7.91 -8.38 -7.39
C CYS A 40 -8.57 -7.75 -6.17
N ASN A 41 -8.84 -6.44 -6.19
CA ASN A 41 -9.47 -5.65 -5.12
C ASN A 41 -8.74 -5.71 -3.77
N GLU A 42 -7.45 -6.04 -3.76
CA GLU A 42 -6.66 -6.00 -2.53
C GLU A 42 -6.28 -4.56 -2.18
N ARG A 43 -6.42 -4.21 -0.90
CA ARG A 43 -6.07 -2.91 -0.34
C ARG A 43 -4.82 -3.02 0.52
N TYR A 44 -3.83 -2.18 0.21
CA TYR A 44 -2.58 -2.07 0.94
C TYR A 44 -2.54 -0.70 1.64
N PRO A 45 -2.57 -0.65 2.99
CA PRO A 45 -2.53 0.62 3.71
C PRO A 45 -1.16 1.28 3.61
N ILE A 46 -1.14 2.61 3.68
CA ILE A 46 0.05 3.44 3.87
C ILE A 46 -0.09 4.07 5.25
N ASP A 47 0.88 3.83 6.12
CA ASP A 47 0.96 4.39 7.47
C ASP A 47 2.38 4.88 7.72
N ASP A 48 2.52 6.08 8.30
CA ASP A 48 3.80 6.78 8.50
C ASP A 48 4.65 6.85 7.21
N GLY A 49 3.98 7.02 6.08
CA GLY A 49 4.61 7.04 4.76
C GLY A 49 5.16 5.71 4.27
N ILE A 50 4.91 4.60 4.96
CA ILE A 50 5.36 3.25 4.59
C ILE A 50 4.18 2.44 4.02
N PRO A 51 4.20 2.07 2.72
CA PRO A 51 3.17 1.21 2.14
C PRO A 51 3.35 -0.25 2.57
N ASN A 52 2.32 -0.87 3.16
CA ASN A 52 2.33 -2.28 3.54
C ASN A 52 1.83 -3.17 2.37
N LEU A 53 2.75 -3.51 1.46
CA LEU A 53 2.51 -4.40 0.32
C LEU A 53 2.65 -5.90 0.65
N LEU A 54 2.54 -6.30 1.91
CA LEU A 54 2.53 -7.72 2.24
C LEU A 54 1.24 -8.38 1.72
N PRO A 55 1.32 -9.62 1.18
CA PRO A 55 0.15 -10.47 1.00
C PRO A 55 -0.73 -10.50 2.25
N PRO A 56 -2.07 -10.56 2.12
CA PRO A 56 -3.00 -10.40 3.24
C PRO A 56 -2.74 -11.37 4.38
N ASP A 57 -2.38 -12.61 4.06
CA ASP A 57 -2.11 -13.66 5.03
C ASP A 57 -0.85 -13.36 5.85
N LEU A 58 0.20 -12.80 5.22
CA LEU A 58 1.43 -12.42 5.90
C LEU A 58 1.26 -11.13 6.71
N ARG A 59 0.43 -10.21 6.24
CA ARG A 59 0.12 -8.96 6.95
C ARG A 59 -0.60 -9.23 8.27
N LYS A 60 -1.64 -10.07 8.25
CA LYS A 60 -2.36 -10.50 9.46
C LYS A 60 -1.43 -11.19 10.47
N GLN A 61 -0.48 -11.98 9.98
CA GLN A 61 0.51 -12.62 10.85
C GLN A 61 1.45 -11.61 11.51
N ALA A 62 1.90 -10.58 10.79
CA ALA A 62 2.76 -9.54 11.33
C ALA A 62 2.04 -8.73 12.44
N GLU A 63 0.77 -8.40 12.23
CA GLU A 63 -0.06 -7.69 13.21
C GLU A 63 -0.30 -8.53 14.48
N ALA A 64 -0.56 -9.83 14.34
CA ALA A 64 -0.79 -10.73 15.46
C ALA A 64 0.46 -10.98 16.33
N GLN A 65 1.66 -10.72 15.81
CA GLN A 65 2.93 -10.87 16.53
C GLN A 65 3.38 -9.58 17.23
N ALA A 66 2.72 -8.45 16.96
CA ALA A 66 3.06 -7.15 17.53
C ALA A 66 2.31 -6.82 18.83
N GLY A 67 1.49 -7.74 19.35
CA GLY A 67 0.75 -7.63 20.62
C GLY A 67 1.19 -8.64 21.65
#